data_AF-Q9CTT4-F1
#
_entry.id   AF-Q9CTT4-F1
#
_cell.length_a   1.000
_cell.length_b   1.000
_cell.length_c   1.000
_cell.angle_alpha   90.00
_cell.angle_beta   90.00
_cell.angle_gamma   90.00
#
_symmetry.space_group_name_H-M   'P 1'
#
loop_
_entity.id
_entity.type
_entity.pdbx_description
1 polymer ?
#
loop_
_entity_poly.entity_id
_entity_poly.type
_entity_poly.pdbx_seq_one_letter_code
_entity_poly.pdbx_strand_id
1 'polypeptide(L)'
;MSVSLRQAMLGRRAMATAAVSVCRVPSRLLSTSTWKLADNQTRDTQLITVDEKLDITTLTGVPEEHIKTRKVRIFVPARNNMQSGVNNTKKWKMEFDTRERWENPLVGWASTADPLSNMVLTFSAKEDAIAFA
;
A
#
# COMPACT_ATOMS: atom_id res chain seq x y z
N MET A 1 -3.73 45.92 -26.77
CA MET A 1 -3.19 47.30 -26.63
C MET A 1 -3.58 47.79 -25.24
N SER A 2 -2.85 47.42 -24.17
CA SER A 2 -1.59 48.00 -23.65
C SER A 2 -1.75 49.34 -22.88
N VAL A 3 -1.71 49.22 -21.55
CA VAL A 3 -0.95 50.01 -20.54
C VAL A 3 -1.30 51.48 -20.23
N SER A 4 -1.74 51.75 -18.98
CA SER A 4 -1.09 52.58 -17.93
C SER A 4 -2.10 52.75 -16.78
N LEU A 5 -1.89 52.48 -15.48
CA LEU A 5 -0.79 52.64 -14.52
C LEU A 5 -0.29 54.08 -14.35
N ARG A 6 -0.85 54.78 -13.35
CA ARG A 6 -0.13 55.76 -12.52
C ARG A 6 -0.87 55.98 -11.19
N GLN A 7 -0.16 55.63 -10.11
CA GLN A 7 -0.50 55.91 -8.72
C GLN A 7 -0.35 57.41 -8.41
N ALA A 8 -1.08 57.88 -7.40
CA ALA A 8 -0.75 59.08 -6.65
C ALA A 8 -0.78 58.75 -5.15
N MET A 9 0.38 58.87 -4.53
CA MET A 9 0.65 58.74 -3.10
C MET A 9 0.38 60.07 -2.38
N LEU A 10 -0.08 59.99 -1.13
CA LEU A 10 0.39 60.68 0.09
C LEU A 10 -0.76 61.11 1.00
N GLY A 11 -0.90 60.40 2.13
CA GLY A 11 -1.66 60.82 3.30
C GLY A 11 -0.95 60.31 4.54
N ARG A 12 -0.49 61.25 5.37
CA ARG A 12 0.57 61.12 6.38
C ARG A 12 -0.01 60.86 7.77
N ARG A 13 0.81 60.25 8.65
CA ARG A 13 0.74 60.22 10.14
C ARG A 13 -0.15 59.11 10.73
N ALA A 14 0.18 58.48 11.86
CA ALA A 14 1.04 58.87 12.98
C ALA A 14 1.70 57.64 13.65
N MET A 15 2.84 57.88 14.30
CA MET A 15 3.51 56.95 15.20
C MET A 15 2.66 56.69 16.45
N ALA A 16 2.52 55.44 16.86
CA ALA A 16 2.11 55.06 18.20
C ALA A 16 3.16 54.11 18.77
N THR A 17 3.96 54.63 19.70
CA THR A 17 4.88 53.86 20.55
C THR A 17 4.06 53.11 21.59
N ALA A 18 4.15 51.78 21.60
CA ALA A 18 3.59 50.93 22.65
C ALA A 18 4.71 50.08 23.27
N ALA A 19 4.79 50.16 24.59
CA ALA A 19 5.88 49.67 25.42
C ALA A 19 6.01 48.14 25.43
N VAL A 20 7.26 47.66 25.44
CA VAL A 20 7.60 46.26 25.71
C VAL A 20 7.46 46.01 27.20
N SER A 21 6.43 45.26 27.61
CA SER A 21 6.29 44.74 28.97
C SER A 21 6.87 43.33 29.03
N VAL A 22 8.01 43.18 29.71
CA VAL A 22 8.62 41.88 29.98
C VAL A 22 7.94 41.26 31.20
N CYS A 23 6.97 40.38 30.98
CA CYS A 23 6.40 39.55 32.04
C CYS A 23 7.32 38.36 32.32
N ARG A 24 8.13 38.46 33.37
CA ARG A 24 8.93 37.35 33.92
C ARG A 24 8.00 36.42 34.72
N VAL A 25 7.59 35.29 34.15
CA VAL A 25 6.78 34.28 34.86
C VAL A 25 7.72 33.29 35.58
N PRO A 26 7.55 33.03 36.89
CA PRO A 26 8.29 31.98 37.58
C PRO A 26 7.70 30.60 37.25
N SER A 27 8.57 29.68 36.82
CA SER A 27 8.28 28.28 36.55
C SER A 27 7.91 27.53 37.84
N ARG A 28 6.64 27.15 37.98
CA ARG A 28 6.25 26.06 38.90
C ARG A 28 6.45 24.74 38.16
N LEU A 29 7.49 24.00 38.52
CA LEU A 29 7.67 22.60 38.14
C LEU A 29 6.64 21.77 38.92
N LEU A 30 5.54 21.40 38.27
CA LEU A 30 4.67 20.34 38.75
C LEU A 30 5.36 19.01 38.49
N SER A 31 5.76 18.36 39.57
CA SER A 31 6.18 16.96 39.60
C SER A 31 5.05 16.10 39.02
N THR A 32 5.22 15.64 37.78
CA THR A 32 4.37 14.59 37.22
C THR A 32 4.92 13.26 37.74
N SER A 33 4.32 12.75 38.81
CA SER A 33 4.60 11.40 39.29
C SER A 33 4.44 10.44 38.13
N THR A 34 5.52 9.76 37.79
CA THR A 34 5.63 8.75 36.75
C THR A 34 4.58 7.66 37.00
N TRP A 35 3.52 7.63 36.20
CA TRP A 35 2.67 6.44 36.10
C TRP A 35 3.51 5.37 35.41
N LYS A 36 4.09 4.50 36.21
CA LYS A 36 4.86 3.34 35.77
C LYS A 36 3.89 2.45 34.99
N LEU A 37 4.10 2.37 33.67
CA LEU A 37 3.48 1.35 32.83
C LEU A 37 3.90 0.01 33.43
N ALA A 38 2.97 -0.68 34.08
CA ALA A 38 3.17 -2.06 34.48
C ALA A 38 3.31 -2.85 33.18
N ASP A 39 4.54 -3.28 32.87
CA ASP A 39 4.82 -4.13 31.73
C ASP A 39 3.89 -5.35 31.79
N ASN A 40 3.24 -5.64 30.65
CA ASN A 40 2.39 -6.82 30.47
C ASN A 40 3.26 -8.09 30.40
N GLN A 41 4.07 -8.35 31.43
CA GLN A 41 5.08 -9.40 31.46
C GLN A 41 4.50 -10.81 31.32
N THR A 42 3.20 -10.98 31.55
CA THR A 42 2.51 -12.28 31.56
C THR A 42 2.16 -12.80 30.16
N ARG A 43 2.23 -11.99 29.09
CA ARG A 43 1.87 -12.41 27.72
C ARG A 43 3.06 -12.88 26.87
N ASP A 44 4.26 -12.47 27.23
CA ASP A 44 5.44 -12.70 26.38
C ASP A 44 5.99 -14.14 26.51
N THR A 45 5.61 -14.89 27.54
CA THR A 45 6.11 -16.25 27.80
C THR A 45 5.63 -17.31 26.79
N GLN A 46 4.63 -16.99 25.95
CA GLN A 46 4.07 -17.90 24.93
C GLN A 46 4.46 -17.54 23.49
N LEU A 47 5.20 -16.44 23.29
CA LEU A 47 5.54 -15.96 21.95
C LEU A 47 6.96 -16.39 21.58
N ILE A 48 7.12 -17.00 20.41
CA ILE A 48 8.42 -17.36 19.85
C ILE A 48 8.68 -16.42 18.69
N THR A 49 9.79 -15.68 18.74
CA THR A 49 10.27 -14.86 17.62
C THR A 49 11.10 -15.74 16.70
N VAL A 50 10.63 -15.95 15.47
CA VAL A 50 11.34 -16.71 14.43
C VAL A 50 11.63 -15.76 13.27
N ASP A 51 12.90 -15.44 13.05
CA ASP A 51 13.36 -14.48 12.04
C ASP A 51 13.67 -15.15 10.68
N GLU A 52 13.11 -16.33 10.44
CA GLU A 52 13.31 -17.10 9.20
C GLU A 52 12.34 -16.69 8.09
N LYS A 53 12.75 -16.93 6.83
CA LYS A 53 11.87 -16.73 5.68
C LYS A 53 10.70 -17.71 5.74
N LEU A 54 9.49 -17.20 5.55
CA LEU A 54 8.25 -18.00 5.59
C LEU A 54 8.09 -18.82 4.30
N ASP A 55 8.53 -20.07 4.31
CA ASP A 55 8.37 -21.00 3.18
C ASP A 55 7.19 -21.96 3.43
N ILE A 56 6.00 -21.59 2.91
CA ILE A 56 4.72 -22.33 3.12
C ILE A 56 4.52 -23.44 2.05
N THR A 57 5.40 -23.54 1.06
CA THR A 57 5.23 -24.37 -0.14
C THR A 57 5.00 -25.86 0.15
N THR A 58 5.60 -26.38 1.21
CA THR A 58 5.49 -27.79 1.62
C THR A 58 4.12 -28.15 2.22
N LEU A 59 3.38 -27.16 2.72
CA LEU A 59 2.13 -27.36 3.44
C LEU A 59 0.89 -27.22 2.56
N THR A 60 0.99 -26.55 1.40
CA THR A 60 -0.17 -26.24 0.55
C THR A 60 -0.69 -27.43 -0.27
N GLY A 61 0.08 -28.51 -0.39
CA GLY A 61 -0.31 -29.70 -1.16
C GLY A 61 -0.24 -29.54 -2.68
N VAL A 62 0.32 -28.43 -3.18
CA VAL A 62 0.52 -28.22 -4.62
C VAL A 62 1.73 -29.05 -5.09
N PRO A 63 1.65 -29.80 -6.20
CA PRO A 63 2.77 -30.59 -6.69
C PRO A 63 3.93 -29.70 -7.16
N GLU A 64 5.16 -30.19 -6.97
CA GLU A 64 6.38 -29.41 -7.25
C GLU A 64 6.49 -28.92 -8.69
N GLU A 65 5.91 -29.66 -9.65
CA GLU A 65 5.85 -29.29 -11.06
C GLU A 65 5.22 -27.92 -11.29
N HIS A 66 4.18 -27.58 -10.51
CA HIS A 66 3.50 -26.29 -10.62
C HIS A 66 4.17 -25.19 -9.80
N ILE A 67 4.99 -25.54 -8.82
CA ILE A 67 5.71 -24.57 -7.99
C ILE A 67 6.96 -24.05 -8.71
N LYS A 68 7.76 -24.95 -9.29
CA LYS A 68 9.09 -24.60 -9.85
C LYS A 68 9.03 -24.15 -11.31
N THR A 69 8.13 -24.73 -12.10
CA THR A 69 8.08 -24.50 -13.56
C THR A 69 7.38 -23.20 -13.93
N ARG A 70 6.44 -22.76 -13.07
CA ARG A 70 5.54 -21.65 -13.36
C ARG A 70 6.16 -20.32 -12.96
N LYS A 71 5.83 -19.28 -13.71
CA LYS A 71 6.14 -17.91 -13.35
C LYS A 71 4.86 -17.17 -13.04
N VAL A 72 4.94 -16.31 -12.02
CA VAL A 72 3.84 -15.47 -11.61
C VAL A 72 4.04 -14.06 -12.17
N ARG A 73 2.98 -13.47 -12.73
CA ARG A 73 2.96 -12.09 -13.19
C ARG A 73 2.17 -11.22 -12.23
N ILE A 74 2.84 -10.27 -11.60
CA ILE A 74 2.23 -9.24 -10.73
C ILE A 74 2.14 -7.94 -11.52
N PHE A 75 0.92 -7.45 -11.74
CA PHE A 75 0.69 -6.26 -12.55
C PHE A 75 -0.59 -5.53 -12.15
N VAL A 76 -0.68 -4.26 -12.51
CA VAL A 76 -1.93 -3.52 -12.49
C VAL A 76 -2.61 -3.71 -13.85
N PRO A 77 -3.87 -4.19 -13.91
CA PRO A 77 -4.52 -4.44 -15.18
C PRO A 77 -4.74 -3.12 -15.94
N ALA A 78 -4.39 -3.13 -17.22
CA ALA A 78 -4.61 -2.01 -18.11
C ALA A 78 -6.11 -1.66 -18.19
N ARG A 79 -6.43 -0.38 -18.40
CA ARG A 79 -7.79 0.06 -18.64
C ARG A 79 -8.30 -0.55 -19.95
N ASN A 80 -9.55 -1.02 -19.97
CA ASN A 80 -10.20 -1.42 -21.22
C ASN A 80 -10.38 -0.17 -22.10
N ASN A 81 -9.72 -0.10 -23.25
CA ASN A 81 -9.73 1.08 -24.12
C ASN A 81 -11.12 1.46 -24.62
N MET A 82 -12.05 0.51 -24.74
CA MET A 82 -13.43 0.76 -25.17
C MET A 82 -14.27 1.50 -24.12
N GLN A 83 -13.84 1.51 -22.85
CA GLN A 83 -14.57 2.13 -21.74
C GLN A 83 -13.71 3.19 -21.04
N SER A 84 -14.33 4.31 -20.65
CA SER A 84 -13.61 5.38 -19.95
C SER A 84 -13.42 5.12 -18.44
N GLY A 85 -14.06 4.10 -17.87
CA GLY A 85 -13.98 3.79 -16.44
C GLY A 85 -12.60 3.31 -15.99
N VAL A 86 -12.12 3.81 -14.84
CA VAL A 86 -10.78 3.50 -14.28
C VAL A 86 -10.82 2.62 -13.03
N ASN A 87 -11.98 2.12 -12.62
CA ASN A 87 -12.11 1.45 -11.33
C ASN A 87 -11.31 0.13 -11.25
N ASN A 88 -11.18 -0.58 -12.38
CA ASN A 88 -10.49 -1.87 -12.45
C ASN A 88 -8.95 -1.75 -12.34
N THR A 89 -8.39 -0.55 -12.54
CA THR A 89 -6.92 -0.30 -12.58
C THR A 89 -6.36 0.06 -11.20
N LYS A 90 -7.16 0.01 -10.13
CA LYS A 90 -6.73 0.42 -8.78
C LYS A 90 -6.09 -0.70 -7.96
N LYS A 91 -6.26 -1.96 -8.37
CA LYS A 91 -5.83 -3.14 -7.61
C LYS A 91 -4.73 -3.86 -8.37
N TRP A 92 -3.80 -4.44 -7.62
CA TRP A 92 -2.78 -5.31 -8.16
C TRP A 92 -3.38 -6.68 -8.41
N LYS A 93 -3.05 -7.29 -9.55
CA LYS A 93 -3.44 -8.64 -9.89
C LYS A 93 -2.21 -9.52 -10.01
N MET A 94 -2.37 -10.74 -9.54
CA MET A 94 -1.40 -11.81 -9.68
C MET A 94 -2.04 -12.91 -10.51
N GLU A 95 -1.38 -13.30 -11.60
CA GLU A 95 -1.82 -14.39 -12.47
C GLU A 95 -0.64 -15.30 -12.82
N PHE A 96 -0.95 -16.54 -13.18
CA PHE A 96 0.03 -17.50 -13.69
C PHE A 96 0.15 -17.40 -15.21
N ASP A 97 1.25 -17.94 -15.74
CA ASP A 97 1.38 -18.14 -17.17
C ASP A 97 0.30 -19.07 -17.74
N THR A 98 -0.14 -18.78 -18.96
CA THR A 98 -1.09 -19.63 -19.66
C THR A 98 -0.37 -20.77 -20.37
N ARG A 99 -0.76 -22.01 -20.07
CA ARG A 99 -0.34 -23.21 -20.81
C ARG A 99 -1.22 -23.48 -22.03
N GLU A 100 -0.89 -24.54 -22.76
CA GLU A 100 -1.61 -24.92 -23.97
C GLU A 100 -3.10 -25.20 -23.68
N ARG A 101 -3.93 -24.84 -24.66
CA ARG A 101 -5.33 -25.19 -24.74
C ARG A 101 -5.57 -25.86 -26.09
N TRP A 102 -6.17 -27.02 -26.09
CA TRP A 102 -6.46 -27.79 -27.30
C TRP A 102 -7.97 -27.90 -27.54
N GLU A 103 -8.34 -28.23 -28.77
CA GLU A 103 -9.73 -28.45 -29.15
C GLU A 103 -10.20 -29.84 -28.72
N ASN A 104 -11.37 -29.93 -28.09
CA ASN A 104 -12.01 -31.21 -27.79
C ASN A 104 -12.55 -31.83 -29.09
N PRO A 105 -12.12 -33.04 -29.49
CA PRO A 105 -12.49 -33.64 -30.78
C PRO A 105 -14.00 -33.90 -30.95
N LEU A 106 -14.77 -33.98 -29.86
CA LEU A 106 -16.21 -34.24 -29.94
C LEU A 106 -17.06 -32.96 -30.07
N VAL A 107 -16.76 -31.94 -29.27
CA VAL A 107 -17.60 -30.73 -29.11
C VAL A 107 -16.92 -29.42 -29.54
N GLY A 108 -15.63 -29.43 -29.81
CA GLY A 108 -14.86 -28.25 -30.20
C GLY A 108 -14.50 -27.29 -29.06
N TRP A 109 -14.65 -27.71 -27.80
CA TRP A 109 -14.35 -26.85 -26.63
C TRP A 109 -12.85 -26.75 -26.36
N ALA A 110 -12.41 -25.62 -25.82
CA ALA A 110 -11.04 -25.41 -25.37
C ALA A 110 -10.76 -26.19 -24.07
N SER A 111 -10.13 -27.35 -24.21
CA SER A 111 -9.70 -28.20 -23.09
C SER A 111 -8.28 -27.82 -22.63
N THR A 112 -7.96 -28.07 -21.36
CA THR A 112 -6.64 -27.80 -20.78
C THR A 112 -6.33 -28.76 -19.64
N ALA A 113 -5.04 -29.03 -19.42
CA ALA A 113 -4.55 -29.79 -18.26
C ALA A 113 -4.03 -28.85 -17.14
N ASP A 114 -4.36 -27.56 -17.20
CA ASP A 114 -3.83 -26.56 -16.29
C ASP A 114 -4.83 -26.19 -15.17
N PRO A 115 -4.59 -26.63 -13.91
CA PRO A 115 -5.47 -26.28 -12.79
C PRO A 115 -5.34 -24.80 -12.36
N LEU A 116 -4.20 -24.15 -12.59
CA LEU A 116 -3.92 -22.79 -12.13
C LEU A 116 -4.28 -21.72 -13.17
N SER A 117 -4.66 -22.14 -14.37
CA SER A 117 -4.92 -21.25 -15.52
C SER A 117 -5.97 -20.17 -15.29
N ASN A 118 -6.90 -20.39 -14.36
CA ASN A 118 -8.00 -19.47 -14.07
C ASN A 118 -7.85 -18.75 -12.72
N MET A 119 -6.70 -18.89 -12.05
CA MET A 119 -6.48 -18.24 -10.77
C MET A 119 -6.00 -16.79 -10.96
N VAL A 120 -6.78 -15.85 -10.43
CA VAL A 120 -6.43 -14.43 -10.37
C VAL A 120 -6.61 -13.94 -8.95
N LEU A 121 -5.51 -13.56 -8.31
CA LEU A 121 -5.53 -13.00 -6.96
C LEU A 121 -5.47 -11.47 -7.03
N THR A 122 -6.21 -10.80 -6.15
CA THR A 122 -6.29 -9.34 -6.10
C THR A 122 -5.71 -8.80 -4.81
N PHE A 123 -4.78 -7.85 -4.93
CA PHE A 123 -4.08 -7.23 -3.82
C PHE A 123 -4.30 -5.71 -3.78
N SER A 124 -4.17 -5.15 -2.58
CA SER A 124 -4.17 -3.71 -2.33
C SER A 124 -2.86 -3.06 -2.75
N ALA A 125 -1.74 -3.59 -2.24
CA ALA A 125 -0.41 -3.04 -2.43
C ALA A 125 0.47 -4.00 -3.26
N LYS A 126 1.58 -3.47 -3.76
CA LYS A 126 2.55 -4.25 -4.53
C LYS A 126 3.35 -5.16 -3.60
N GLU A 127 3.67 -4.65 -2.42
CA GLU A 127 4.44 -5.30 -1.37
C GLU A 127 3.70 -6.53 -0.84
N ASP A 128 2.38 -6.43 -0.63
CA ASP A 128 1.52 -7.55 -0.23
C ASP A 128 1.58 -8.69 -1.27
N ALA A 129 1.56 -8.34 -2.56
CA ALA A 129 1.61 -9.31 -3.65
C ALA A 129 2.99 -9.99 -3.74
N ILE A 130 4.08 -9.25 -3.45
CA ILE A 130 5.45 -9.81 -3.43
C ILE A 130 5.64 -10.71 -2.21
N ALA A 131 5.10 -10.33 -1.05
CA ALA A 131 5.19 -11.14 0.16
C ALA A 131 4.42 -12.47 0.05
N PHE A 132 3.36 -12.49 -0.76
CA PHE A 132 2.59 -13.71 -1.04
C PHE A 132 3.21 -14.59 -2.15
N ALA A 133 4.01 -14.02 -3.06
CA ALA A 133 4.59 -14.70 -4.22
C ALA A 133 5.75 -15.62 -3.84
#